data_AF-A0A499UCM9-F1
#
_entry.id   AF-A0A499UCM9-F1
#
_cell.length_a   1.000
_cell.length_b   1.000
_cell.length_c   1.000
_cell.angle_alpha   90.00
_cell.angle_beta   90.00
_cell.angle_gamma   90.00
#
_symmetry.space_group_name_H-M   'P 1'
#
loop_
_entity.id
_entity.type
_entity.pdbx_description
1 polymer ?
#
loop_
_entity_poly.entity_id
_entity_poly.type
_entity_poly.pdbx_seq_one_letter_code
_entity_poly.pdbx_strand_id
1 'polypeptide(L)'
;MTRASSGPADDARLPLRARERLKAVVFDANAYGKARPDLRHLKRLAGRLAAIGIETWVPEPVSWEWAEHVARDWQAVKNAARQERDGMKRAGLKVDVPTVHYSSRDTVIDTVLTNLNAIPHVKIIPLSGDSATAGLKDQVLQQEPAKLKGDVKTGASDSAWLRDVLARVSPEEIVVVSSDGDVKRAFRAWRKPVPLILKREKLRQTLFDVTVDDGHAQSSIVRYLLDRLPVGNLDGGGEGAAFDIGPILGLESAISRETDGDGTSSSVYGASVTRLVALAGLYDVSVEHGVPDDAQDTLEPEESPGHTRPDELGSAQHDVAYATAFFLAEGEATIQTLLHDGDPEVSAIHYDNILVRAQLSFRFTDGAITAVAAEADATALLAQGAYDDDDDALSALAEALTCVPGLDLDTDFSSSDLSAKIRGVQAQVSVEMKRDGGDWTLSVALWHSNSSGGDLDLDGEVEVMCSYDPDSWWGGSRDGFQGPDAYQVSVYATDLPGNHGVWSVPAWVIDRIDWSTFDSDETA
;
A
#
# COMPACT_ATOMS: atom_id res chain seq x y z
N MET A 1 34.18 7.18 35.24
CA MET A 1 32.99 7.32 36.11
C MET A 1 32.20 8.49 35.56
N THR A 2 31.39 8.22 34.53
CA THR A 2 30.52 9.21 33.90
C THR A 2 29.31 8.42 33.44
N ARG A 3 28.18 8.69 34.10
CA ARG A 3 26.91 7.99 33.90
C ARG A 3 26.44 8.21 32.47
N ALA A 4 26.18 7.12 31.78
CA ALA A 4 25.33 7.10 30.59
C ALA A 4 23.99 7.75 30.95
N SER A 5 23.62 8.77 30.19
CA SER A 5 22.30 9.36 30.22
C SER A 5 21.26 8.32 29.84
N SER A 6 20.20 8.29 30.63
CA SER A 6 18.94 7.56 30.45
C SER A 6 18.46 7.57 28.98
N GLY A 7 18.15 6.38 28.46
CA GLY A 7 17.53 6.21 27.14
C GLY A 7 16.09 6.75 27.08
N PRO A 8 15.52 6.90 25.87
CA PRO A 8 14.16 7.36 25.72
C PRO A 8 13.19 6.24 26.13
N ALA A 9 12.31 6.56 27.07
CA ALA A 9 11.03 5.88 27.21
C ALA A 9 10.04 6.52 26.21
N ASP A 10 9.05 5.73 25.77
CA ASP A 10 7.81 6.19 25.11
C ASP A 10 7.84 6.64 23.65
N ASP A 11 8.35 5.80 22.75
CA ASP A 11 7.72 5.72 21.42
C ASP A 11 7.41 4.27 21.07
N ALA A 12 6.20 3.83 21.45
CA ALA A 12 5.71 2.48 21.12
C ALA A 12 5.03 2.43 19.74
N ARG A 13 5.16 3.49 18.94
CA ARG A 13 4.67 3.55 17.57
C ARG A 13 5.62 2.76 16.67
N LEU A 14 5.05 1.94 15.80
CA LEU A 14 5.82 1.33 14.73
C LEU A 14 5.92 2.35 13.60
N PRO A 15 7.12 2.64 13.05
CA PRO A 15 7.22 3.42 11.84
C PRO A 15 6.32 2.82 10.76
N LEU A 16 5.62 3.67 10.01
CA LEU A 16 4.65 3.26 8.99
C LEU A 16 5.20 2.20 8.04
N ARG A 17 6.42 2.39 7.55
CA ARG A 17 7.14 1.40 6.73
C ARG A 17 7.24 0.02 7.38
N ALA A 18 7.63 -0.03 8.65
CA ALA A 18 7.78 -1.30 9.36
C ALA A 18 6.41 -1.97 9.58
N ARG A 19 5.34 -1.19 9.66
CA ARG A 19 3.96 -1.68 9.72
C ARG A 19 3.50 -2.26 8.37
N GLU A 20 3.77 -1.58 7.27
CA GLU A 20 3.35 -2.03 5.94
C GLU A 20 4.02 -3.34 5.50
N ARG A 21 5.21 -3.64 6.02
CA ARG A 21 5.87 -4.95 5.83
C ARG A 21 5.21 -6.09 6.60
N LEU A 22 4.29 -5.81 7.52
CA LEU A 22 3.61 -6.84 8.31
C LEU A 22 2.57 -7.55 7.45
N LYS A 23 2.66 -8.88 7.40
CA LYS A 23 1.67 -9.75 6.78
C LYS A 23 0.62 -10.24 7.76
N ALA A 24 0.99 -10.43 9.03
CA ALA A 24 0.07 -10.98 10.01
C ALA A 24 0.34 -10.58 11.47
N VAL A 25 -0.73 -10.55 12.25
CA VAL A 25 -0.70 -10.54 13.72
C VAL A 25 -1.10 -11.93 14.22
N VAL A 26 -0.21 -12.57 14.96
CA VAL A 26 -0.35 -13.95 15.45
C VAL A 26 -0.62 -13.97 16.95
N PHE A 27 -1.68 -14.66 17.36
CA PHE A 27 -2.08 -14.74 18.76
C PHE A 27 -1.47 -15.95 19.47
N ASP A 28 -0.81 -15.69 20.60
CA ASP A 28 -0.45 -16.70 21.59
C ASP A 28 -1.65 -17.01 22.51
N ALA A 29 -1.64 -18.17 23.18
CA ALA A 29 -2.69 -18.57 24.10
C ALA A 29 -2.84 -17.57 25.26
N ASN A 30 -1.72 -17.02 25.74
CA ASN A 30 -1.69 -16.05 26.83
C ASN A 30 -2.02 -14.59 26.40
N ALA A 31 -2.35 -14.34 25.13
CA ALA A 31 -2.58 -12.99 24.59
C ALA A 31 -3.69 -12.22 25.34
N TYR A 32 -4.67 -12.96 25.87
CA TYR A 32 -5.76 -12.45 26.70
C TYR A 32 -5.58 -12.77 28.19
N GLY A 33 -4.34 -12.94 28.65
CA GLY A 33 -4.01 -13.28 30.04
C GLY A 33 -4.12 -14.79 30.31
N LYS A 34 -5.09 -15.23 31.11
CA LYS A 34 -5.23 -16.63 31.57
C LYS A 34 -5.81 -17.58 30.50
N ALA A 35 -5.45 -17.39 29.23
CA ALA A 35 -5.96 -18.14 28.07
C ALA A 35 -7.49 -18.09 27.89
N ARG A 36 -8.09 -16.93 28.18
CA ARG A 36 -9.53 -16.69 28.00
C ARG A 36 -9.73 -15.68 26.88
N PRO A 37 -10.11 -16.10 25.66
CA PRO A 37 -10.24 -15.16 24.57
C PRO A 37 -11.45 -14.24 24.74
N ASP A 38 -11.29 -12.98 24.37
CA ASP A 38 -12.41 -12.11 24.04
C ASP A 38 -12.63 -12.15 22.52
N LEU A 39 -13.55 -13.03 22.09
CA LEU A 39 -13.89 -13.19 20.67
C LEU A 39 -14.55 -11.95 20.05
N ARG A 40 -15.21 -11.11 20.86
CA ARG A 40 -15.80 -9.84 20.35
C ARG A 40 -14.68 -8.85 20.04
N HIS A 41 -13.72 -8.72 20.94
CA HIS A 41 -12.52 -7.93 20.69
C HIS A 41 -11.74 -8.47 19.49
N LEU A 42 -11.51 -9.79 19.41
CA LEU A 42 -10.79 -10.41 18.29
C LEU A 42 -11.47 -10.10 16.96
N LYS A 43 -12.81 -10.19 16.88
CA LYS A 43 -13.57 -9.84 15.68
C LYS A 43 -13.36 -8.38 15.24
N ARG A 44 -13.45 -7.42 16.18
CA ARG A 44 -13.24 -6.01 15.87
C ARG A 44 -11.80 -5.73 15.41
N LEU A 45 -10.83 -6.31 16.11
CA LEU A 45 -9.42 -6.17 15.76
C LEU A 45 -9.12 -6.79 14.39
N ALA A 46 -9.65 -7.97 14.10
CA ALA A 46 -9.46 -8.62 12.81
C ALA A 46 -10.04 -7.81 11.65
N GLY A 47 -11.21 -7.17 11.84
CA GLY A 47 -11.76 -6.24 10.85
C GLY A 47 -10.86 -5.03 10.62
N ARG A 48 -10.34 -4.41 11.69
CA ARG A 48 -9.46 -3.24 11.60
C ARG A 48 -8.10 -3.59 10.97
N LEU A 49 -7.52 -4.74 11.31
CA LEU A 49 -6.29 -5.24 10.69
C LEU A 49 -6.48 -5.56 9.20
N ALA A 50 -7.61 -6.18 8.84
CA ALA A 50 -7.92 -6.47 7.44
C ALA A 50 -8.07 -5.20 6.59
N ALA A 51 -8.63 -4.13 7.16
CA ALA A 51 -8.76 -2.83 6.47
C ALA A 51 -7.40 -2.22 6.11
N ILE A 52 -6.33 -2.54 6.84
CA ILE A 52 -4.95 -2.12 6.56
C ILE A 52 -4.09 -3.23 5.95
N GLY A 53 -4.70 -4.31 5.43
CA GLY A 53 -4.00 -5.38 4.72
C GLY A 53 -3.25 -6.39 5.59
N ILE A 54 -3.45 -6.40 6.92
CA ILE A 54 -2.76 -7.31 7.85
C ILE A 54 -3.69 -8.48 8.22
N GLU A 55 -3.25 -9.73 8.04
CA GLU A 55 -4.03 -10.91 8.43
C GLU A 55 -4.05 -11.12 9.95
N THR A 56 -5.14 -11.66 10.49
CA THR A 56 -5.22 -12.08 11.91
C THR A 56 -5.12 -13.60 12.02
N TRP A 57 -4.06 -14.09 12.66
CA TRP A 57 -3.77 -15.53 12.77
C TRP A 57 -3.96 -16.06 14.19
N VAL A 58 -4.70 -17.15 14.29
CA VAL A 58 -4.79 -17.95 15.53
C VAL A 58 -4.28 -19.35 15.22
N PRO A 59 -3.14 -19.77 15.75
CA PRO A 59 -2.69 -21.12 15.53
C PRO A 59 -3.65 -22.16 16.10
N GLU A 60 -3.81 -23.28 15.42
CA GLU A 60 -4.76 -24.32 15.82
C GLU A 60 -4.54 -24.83 17.26
N PRO A 61 -3.29 -25.08 17.72
CA PRO A 61 -3.06 -25.46 19.12
C PRO A 61 -3.52 -24.38 20.13
N VAL A 62 -3.37 -23.10 19.78
CA VAL A 62 -3.84 -21.96 20.60
C VAL A 62 -5.37 -21.96 20.68
N SER A 63 -6.05 -22.26 19.56
CA SER A 63 -7.52 -22.36 19.54
C SER A 63 -8.04 -23.48 20.46
N TRP A 64 -7.34 -24.61 20.51
CA TRP A 64 -7.70 -25.72 21.41
C TRP A 64 -7.49 -25.35 22.88
N GLU A 65 -6.40 -24.64 23.19
CA GLU A 65 -6.12 -24.17 24.56
C GLU A 65 -7.18 -23.19 25.04
N TRP A 66 -7.56 -22.22 24.21
CA TRP A 66 -8.65 -21.30 24.51
C TRP A 66 -9.98 -22.02 24.72
N ALA A 67 -10.35 -22.95 23.84
CA ALA A 67 -11.58 -23.73 23.96
C ALA A 67 -11.60 -24.59 25.24
N GLU A 68 -10.46 -25.21 25.58
CA GLU A 68 -10.34 -26.00 26.81
C GLU A 68 -10.48 -25.14 28.07
N HIS A 69 -9.86 -23.96 28.10
CA HIS A 69 -9.93 -23.06 29.24
C HIS A 69 -11.37 -22.57 29.48
N VAL A 70 -12.09 -22.22 28.42
CA VAL A 70 -13.52 -21.84 28.50
C VAL A 70 -14.37 -23.03 28.99
N ALA A 71 -14.13 -24.24 28.49
CA ALA A 71 -14.85 -25.43 28.90
C ALA A 71 -14.60 -25.79 30.39
N ARG A 72 -13.38 -25.55 30.87
CA ARG A 72 -13.00 -25.70 32.28
C ARG A 72 -13.75 -24.71 33.18
N ASP A 73 -13.84 -23.45 32.77
CA ASP A 73 -14.59 -22.41 33.48
C ASP A 73 -16.09 -22.75 33.52
N TRP A 74 -16.67 -23.20 32.40
CA TRP A 74 -18.05 -23.67 32.35
C TRP A 74 -18.30 -24.82 33.35
N GLN A 75 -17.38 -25.78 33.41
CA GLN A 75 -17.50 -26.91 34.33
C GLN A 75 -17.40 -26.47 35.79
N ALA A 76 -16.54 -25.51 36.11
CA ALA A 76 -16.44 -24.91 37.44
C ALA A 76 -17.75 -24.22 37.85
N VAL A 77 -18.33 -23.42 36.96
CA VAL A 77 -19.64 -22.76 37.18
C VAL A 77 -20.75 -23.80 37.39
N LYS A 78 -20.81 -24.83 36.54
CA LYS A 78 -21.79 -25.93 36.65
C LYS A 78 -21.69 -26.65 38.00
N ASN A 79 -20.47 -26.92 38.46
CA ASN A 79 -20.23 -27.60 39.73
C ASN A 79 -20.57 -26.71 40.93
N ALA A 80 -20.19 -25.43 40.90
CA ALA A 80 -20.52 -24.47 41.94
C ALA A 80 -22.03 -24.27 42.07
N ALA A 81 -22.73 -24.06 40.94
CA ALA A 81 -24.19 -23.93 40.92
C ALA A 81 -24.89 -25.19 41.46
N ARG A 82 -24.37 -26.39 41.14
CA ARG A 82 -24.86 -27.64 41.71
C ARG A 82 -24.68 -27.68 43.23
N GLN A 83 -23.51 -27.31 43.74
CA GLN A 83 -23.20 -27.33 45.17
C GLN A 83 -24.09 -26.36 45.96
N GLU A 84 -24.25 -25.12 45.48
CA GLU A 84 -25.10 -24.11 46.10
C GLU A 84 -26.57 -24.56 46.13
N ARG A 85 -27.06 -25.10 45.01
CA ARG A 85 -28.42 -25.65 44.92
C ARG A 85 -28.62 -26.81 45.90
N ASP A 86 -27.66 -27.72 46.01
CA ASP A 86 -27.74 -28.84 46.94
C ASP A 86 -27.65 -28.34 48.41
N GLY A 87 -27.03 -27.19 48.67
CA GLY A 87 -27.13 -26.45 49.94
C GLY A 87 -28.53 -25.90 50.21
N MET A 88 -29.14 -25.21 49.25
CA MET A 88 -30.50 -24.66 49.37
C MET A 88 -31.56 -25.75 49.54
N LYS A 89 -31.44 -26.88 48.83
CA LYS A 89 -32.30 -28.05 49.00
C LYS A 89 -32.23 -28.60 50.42
N ARG A 90 -31.03 -28.67 51.02
CA ARG A 90 -30.86 -29.06 52.43
C ARG A 90 -31.51 -28.09 53.40
N ALA A 91 -31.60 -26.81 53.04
CA ALA A 91 -32.34 -25.79 53.79
C ALA A 91 -33.87 -25.83 53.55
N GLY A 92 -34.39 -26.81 52.80
CA GLY A 92 -35.82 -26.95 52.52
C GLY A 92 -36.35 -26.06 51.39
N LEU A 93 -35.48 -25.35 50.68
CA LEU A 93 -35.87 -24.51 49.55
C LEU A 93 -35.99 -25.36 48.27
N LYS A 94 -37.09 -25.16 47.53
CA LYS A 94 -37.27 -25.76 46.20
C LYS A 94 -36.63 -24.82 45.17
N VAL A 95 -35.50 -25.24 44.61
CA VAL A 95 -34.74 -24.50 43.59
C VAL A 95 -34.79 -25.28 42.27
N ASP A 96 -35.31 -24.64 41.23
CA ASP A 96 -35.37 -25.21 39.89
C ASP A 96 -33.95 -25.33 39.28
N VAL A 97 -33.76 -26.28 38.38
CA VAL A 97 -32.48 -26.48 37.71
C VAL A 97 -32.32 -25.37 36.67
N PRO A 98 -31.25 -24.55 36.72
CA PRO A 98 -30.96 -23.64 35.63
C PRO A 98 -30.81 -24.44 34.34
N THR A 99 -31.47 -24.01 33.27
CA THR A 99 -31.23 -24.55 31.93
C THR A 99 -29.78 -24.30 31.55
N VAL A 100 -28.94 -25.32 31.69
CA VAL A 100 -27.58 -25.28 31.18
C VAL A 100 -27.67 -25.54 29.68
N HIS A 101 -27.43 -24.49 28.87
CA HIS A 101 -27.55 -24.56 27.41
C HIS A 101 -26.56 -25.54 26.75
N TYR A 102 -25.51 -25.95 27.46
CA TYR A 102 -24.50 -26.89 26.98
C TYR A 102 -24.61 -28.23 27.71
N SER A 103 -24.60 -29.34 26.95
CA SER A 103 -24.79 -30.69 27.45
C SER A 103 -23.51 -31.30 28.03
N SER A 104 -22.35 -30.98 27.46
CA SER A 104 -21.06 -31.58 27.81
C SER A 104 -19.89 -30.59 27.67
N ARG A 105 -18.73 -30.98 28.21
CA ARG A 105 -17.47 -30.24 28.05
C ARG A 105 -17.08 -30.14 26.57
N ASP A 106 -17.20 -31.24 25.85
CA ASP A 106 -16.83 -31.31 24.42
C ASP A 106 -17.74 -30.42 23.57
N THR A 107 -19.04 -30.36 23.90
CA THR A 107 -19.98 -29.42 23.25
C THR A 107 -19.57 -27.96 23.44
N VAL A 108 -19.03 -27.59 24.61
CA VAL A 108 -18.52 -26.23 24.84
C VAL A 108 -17.28 -25.98 23.98
N ILE A 109 -16.35 -26.94 23.91
CA ILE A 109 -15.15 -26.85 23.06
C ILE A 109 -15.55 -26.65 21.60
N ASP A 110 -16.41 -27.53 21.05
CA ASP A 110 -16.86 -27.47 19.67
C ASP A 110 -17.56 -26.15 19.36
N THR A 111 -18.36 -25.63 20.30
CA THR A 111 -19.04 -24.34 20.16
C THR A 111 -18.04 -23.19 20.11
N VAL A 112 -17.01 -23.18 20.97
CA VAL A 112 -15.98 -22.14 20.97
C VAL A 112 -15.19 -22.16 19.66
N LEU A 113 -14.77 -23.34 19.20
CA LEU A 113 -14.05 -23.50 17.93
C LEU A 113 -14.91 -23.08 16.73
N THR A 114 -16.19 -23.45 16.72
CA THR A 114 -17.16 -23.03 15.69
C THR A 114 -17.30 -21.50 15.67
N ASN A 115 -17.45 -20.88 16.84
CA ASN A 115 -17.58 -19.43 16.96
C ASN A 115 -16.32 -18.70 16.51
N LEU A 116 -15.13 -19.22 16.85
CA LEU A 116 -13.84 -18.68 16.42
C LEU A 116 -13.68 -18.77 14.90
N ASN A 117 -13.99 -19.93 14.31
CA ASN A 117 -13.89 -20.15 12.87
C ASN A 117 -14.91 -19.31 12.07
N ALA A 118 -16.00 -18.88 12.70
CA ALA A 118 -17.01 -18.01 12.09
C ALA A 118 -16.65 -16.51 12.13
N ILE A 119 -15.51 -16.13 12.74
CA ILE A 119 -15.09 -14.72 12.79
C ILE A 119 -14.48 -14.33 11.43
N PRO A 120 -15.03 -13.32 10.73
CA PRO A 120 -14.43 -12.80 9.50
C PRO A 120 -12.99 -12.31 9.73
N HIS A 121 -12.13 -12.49 8.73
CA HIS A 121 -10.72 -12.06 8.75
C HIS A 121 -9.82 -12.73 9.80
N VAL A 122 -10.32 -13.72 10.54
CA VAL A 122 -9.49 -14.58 11.41
C VAL A 122 -9.16 -15.88 10.66
N LYS A 123 -7.87 -16.19 10.56
CA LYS A 123 -7.36 -17.40 9.93
C LYS A 123 -6.81 -18.33 10.99
N ILE A 124 -7.38 -19.54 11.07
CA ILE A 124 -6.81 -20.60 11.90
C ILE A 124 -5.65 -21.22 11.14
N ILE A 125 -4.44 -21.19 11.74
CA ILE A 125 -3.25 -21.81 11.13
C ILE A 125 -3.21 -23.29 11.53
N PRO A 126 -3.44 -24.24 10.60
CA PRO A 126 -3.52 -25.65 10.94
C PRO A 126 -2.18 -26.18 11.45
N LEU A 127 -2.25 -27.06 12.45
CA LEU A 127 -1.10 -27.79 12.98
C LEU A 127 -0.62 -28.80 11.95
N SER A 128 0.59 -28.64 11.44
CA SER A 128 1.17 -29.65 10.53
C SER A 128 1.72 -30.85 11.32
N GLY A 129 1.68 -32.04 10.69
CA GLY A 129 2.24 -33.26 11.29
C GLY A 129 3.74 -33.15 11.60
N ASP A 130 4.49 -32.44 10.76
CA ASP A 130 5.93 -32.21 10.96
C ASP A 130 6.19 -31.29 12.15
N SER A 131 5.47 -30.18 12.26
CA SER A 131 5.56 -29.27 13.40
C SER A 131 5.12 -29.94 14.70
N ALA A 132 4.05 -30.75 14.68
CA ALA A 132 3.59 -31.52 15.83
C ALA A 132 4.67 -32.52 16.31
N THR A 133 5.29 -33.23 15.36
CA THR A 133 6.37 -34.19 15.66
C THR A 133 7.59 -33.49 16.24
N ALA A 134 7.98 -32.34 15.67
CA ALA A 134 9.09 -31.53 16.17
C ALA A 134 8.80 -30.98 17.57
N GLY A 135 7.60 -30.45 17.82
CA GLY A 135 7.20 -29.96 19.14
C GLY A 135 7.19 -31.07 20.20
N LEU A 136 6.69 -32.27 19.85
CA LEU A 136 6.75 -33.42 20.74
C LEU A 136 8.20 -33.82 21.06
N LYS A 137 9.07 -33.83 20.06
CA LYS A 137 10.49 -34.11 20.24
C LYS A 137 11.15 -33.10 21.16
N ASP A 138 10.88 -31.81 20.97
CA ASP A 138 11.38 -30.73 21.81
C ASP A 138 10.94 -30.94 23.27
N GLN A 139 9.67 -31.27 23.50
CA GLN A 139 9.18 -31.57 24.84
C GLN A 139 9.81 -32.83 25.45
N VAL A 140 9.92 -33.94 24.72
CA VAL A 140 10.49 -35.19 25.23
C VAL A 140 11.97 -35.00 25.58
N LEU A 141 12.73 -34.36 24.70
CA LEU A 141 14.16 -34.13 24.83
C LEU A 141 14.51 -32.88 25.66
N GLN A 142 13.51 -32.08 26.05
CA GLN A 142 13.70 -30.80 26.75
C GLN A 142 14.60 -29.83 25.97
N GLN A 143 14.31 -29.67 24.68
CA GLN A 143 14.94 -28.68 23.80
C GLN A 143 14.09 -27.40 23.79
N GLU A 144 14.73 -26.23 23.87
CA GLU A 144 14.01 -24.95 23.83
C GLU A 144 13.16 -24.82 22.55
N PRO A 145 11.91 -24.33 22.65
CA PRO A 145 11.33 -23.62 23.80
C PRO A 145 10.73 -24.49 24.91
N ALA A 146 10.77 -25.82 24.78
CA ALA A 146 10.26 -26.71 25.82
C ALA A 146 11.03 -26.57 27.13
N LYS A 147 10.30 -26.71 28.24
CA LYS A 147 10.81 -26.48 29.61
C LYS A 147 10.12 -27.39 30.63
N LEU A 148 10.67 -27.40 31.84
CA LEU A 148 10.02 -27.97 33.02
C LEU A 148 9.16 -26.93 33.73
N LYS A 149 7.90 -27.28 34.00
CA LYS A 149 7.00 -26.55 34.90
C LYS A 149 6.77 -27.41 36.13
N GLY A 150 7.59 -27.20 37.16
CA GLY A 150 7.74 -28.19 38.24
C GLY A 150 8.32 -29.48 37.68
N ASP A 151 7.66 -30.61 37.93
CA ASP A 151 8.07 -31.93 37.42
C ASP A 151 7.43 -32.29 36.06
N VAL A 152 6.71 -31.36 35.43
CA VAL A 152 5.98 -31.61 34.18
C VAL A 152 6.75 -30.99 33.00
N LYS A 153 7.05 -31.80 31.98
CA LYS A 153 7.60 -31.36 30.70
C LYS A 153 6.52 -30.66 29.88
N THR A 154 6.77 -29.43 29.44
CA THR A 154 5.81 -28.61 28.67
C THR A 154 6.49 -27.94 27.46
N GLY A 155 5.69 -27.36 26.56
CA GLY A 155 6.18 -26.51 25.45
C GLY A 155 6.13 -27.17 24.07
N ALA A 156 5.54 -28.37 23.93
CA ALA A 156 5.31 -28.96 22.61
C ALA A 156 4.39 -28.10 21.75
N SER A 157 3.30 -27.56 22.33
CA SER A 157 2.36 -26.66 21.65
C SER A 157 3.08 -25.43 21.09
N ASP A 158 3.83 -24.73 21.95
CA ASP A 158 4.56 -23.51 21.59
C ASP A 158 5.57 -23.75 20.48
N SER A 159 6.35 -24.83 20.58
CA SER A 159 7.30 -25.20 19.52
C SER A 159 6.60 -25.48 18.20
N ALA A 160 5.51 -26.24 18.22
CA ALA A 160 4.82 -26.66 17.01
C ALA A 160 4.19 -25.48 16.27
N TRP A 161 3.40 -24.66 16.96
CA TRP A 161 2.68 -23.58 16.27
C TRP A 161 3.63 -22.50 15.73
N LEU A 162 4.71 -22.20 16.46
CA LEU A 162 5.73 -21.26 15.99
C LEU A 162 6.40 -21.74 14.70
N ARG A 163 6.58 -23.06 14.53
CA ARG A 163 7.11 -23.64 13.28
C ARG A 163 6.10 -23.53 12.14
N ASP A 164 4.82 -23.75 12.40
CA ASP A 164 3.78 -23.59 11.37
C ASP A 164 3.63 -22.14 10.90
N VAL A 165 3.82 -21.17 11.80
CA VAL A 165 3.89 -19.75 11.44
C VAL A 165 5.13 -19.47 10.59
N LEU A 166 6.31 -19.93 11.02
CA LEU A 166 7.57 -19.70 10.29
C LEU A 166 7.69 -20.43 8.95
N ALA A 167 6.85 -21.45 8.73
CA ALA A 167 6.73 -22.09 7.42
C ALA A 167 5.99 -21.19 6.39
N ARG A 168 5.30 -20.13 6.85
CA ARG A 168 4.46 -19.25 6.02
C ARG A 168 5.04 -17.86 5.83
N VAL A 169 5.80 -17.37 6.80
CA VAL A 169 6.21 -15.97 6.86
C VAL A 169 7.50 -15.78 7.63
N SER A 170 8.28 -14.76 7.25
CA SER A 170 9.52 -14.42 7.94
C SER A 170 9.22 -13.76 9.29
N PRO A 171 10.11 -13.88 10.30
CA PRO A 171 9.85 -13.29 11.63
C PRO A 171 9.65 -11.77 11.60
N GLU A 172 10.28 -11.06 10.66
CA GLU A 172 10.19 -9.60 10.54
C GLU A 172 8.85 -9.11 9.99
N GLU A 173 8.09 -9.99 9.35
CA GLU A 173 6.81 -9.68 8.69
C GLU A 173 5.62 -10.03 9.59
N ILE A 174 5.85 -10.33 10.88
CA ILE A 174 4.78 -10.65 11.84
C ILE A 174 4.92 -9.92 13.16
N VAL A 175 3.76 -9.70 13.77
CA VAL A 175 3.62 -9.33 15.17
C VAL A 175 3.08 -10.52 15.94
N VAL A 176 3.72 -10.89 17.05
CA VAL A 176 3.19 -11.90 17.96
C VAL A 176 2.57 -11.22 19.17
N VAL A 177 1.29 -11.46 19.42
CA VAL A 177 0.59 -10.99 20.61
C VAL A 177 0.82 -11.99 21.72
N SER A 178 1.68 -11.66 22.67
CA SER A 178 2.02 -12.53 23.80
C SER A 178 2.31 -11.72 25.06
N SER A 179 2.01 -12.32 26.21
CA SER A 179 2.24 -11.75 27.53
C SER A 179 3.49 -12.31 28.23
N ASP A 180 4.14 -13.33 27.66
CA ASP A 180 5.32 -13.96 28.24
C ASP A 180 6.54 -13.98 27.30
N GLY A 181 7.65 -14.52 27.82
CA GLY A 181 8.93 -14.56 27.11
C GLY A 181 9.17 -15.84 26.31
N ASP A 182 8.19 -16.74 26.19
CA ASP A 182 8.39 -18.08 25.65
C ASP A 182 8.69 -18.05 24.16
N VAL A 183 7.93 -17.24 23.42
CA VAL A 183 8.17 -16.92 22.01
C VAL A 183 9.60 -16.42 21.80
N LYS A 184 10.02 -15.41 22.57
CA LYS A 184 11.36 -14.82 22.47
C LYS A 184 12.47 -15.85 22.72
N ARG A 185 12.28 -16.79 23.64
CA ARG A 185 13.24 -17.89 23.89
C ARG A 185 13.31 -18.85 22.71
N ALA A 186 12.17 -19.23 22.13
CA ALA A 186 12.12 -20.10 20.95
C ALA A 186 12.98 -19.54 19.79
N PHE A 187 12.76 -18.27 19.44
CA PHE A 187 13.48 -17.62 18.34
C PHE A 187 14.98 -17.54 18.58
N ARG A 188 15.40 -17.26 19.82
CA ARG A 188 16.82 -17.26 20.21
C ARG A 188 17.44 -18.66 20.10
N ALA A 189 16.75 -19.68 20.60
CA ALA A 189 17.20 -21.07 20.53
C ALA A 189 17.41 -21.53 19.08
N TRP A 190 16.51 -21.13 18.19
CA TRP A 190 16.56 -21.46 16.77
C TRP A 190 17.48 -20.55 15.94
N ARG A 191 18.14 -19.58 16.58
CA ARG A 191 19.01 -18.58 15.92
C ARG A 191 18.31 -17.85 14.77
N LYS A 192 17.05 -17.47 14.99
CA LYS A 192 16.24 -16.70 14.04
C LYS A 192 16.03 -15.27 14.55
N PRO A 193 15.80 -14.28 13.66
CA PRO A 193 15.34 -12.95 14.07
C PRO A 193 14.11 -13.06 14.96
N VAL A 194 14.06 -12.26 16.02
CA VAL A 194 12.92 -12.24 16.94
C VAL A 194 11.85 -11.33 16.33
N PRO A 195 10.59 -11.80 16.16
CA PRO A 195 9.52 -10.95 15.65
C PRO A 195 9.20 -9.83 16.65
N LEU A 196 8.42 -8.84 16.21
CA LEU A 196 7.86 -7.86 17.13
C LEU A 196 6.88 -8.57 18.07
N ILE A 197 7.15 -8.58 19.38
CA ILE A 197 6.27 -9.20 20.38
C ILE A 197 5.61 -8.09 21.18
N LEU A 198 4.28 -8.00 21.09
CA LEU A 198 3.49 -6.98 21.75
C LEU A 198 2.51 -7.61 22.74
N LYS A 199 2.26 -6.87 23.82
CA LYS A 199 1.06 -7.12 24.61
C LYS A 199 -0.15 -6.53 23.89
N ARG A 200 -1.33 -7.09 24.17
CA ARG A 200 -2.58 -6.64 23.56
C ARG A 200 -2.82 -5.14 23.76
N GLU A 201 -2.50 -4.59 24.93
CA GLU A 201 -2.69 -3.16 25.25
C GLU A 201 -1.81 -2.22 24.40
N LYS A 202 -0.77 -2.75 23.74
CA LYS A 202 0.12 -1.96 22.88
C LYS A 202 -0.26 -2.02 21.40
N LEU A 203 -1.16 -2.91 20.99
CA LEU A 203 -1.52 -3.07 19.59
C LEU A 203 -2.07 -1.79 18.96
N ARG A 204 -2.91 -1.04 19.69
CA ARG A 204 -3.44 0.24 19.21
C ARG A 204 -2.34 1.24 18.90
N GLN A 205 -1.55 1.56 19.92
CA GLN A 205 -0.47 2.54 19.83
C GLN A 205 0.55 2.16 18.75
N THR A 206 0.80 0.86 18.56
CA THR A 206 1.83 0.39 17.64
C THR A 206 1.32 0.25 16.20
N LEU A 207 0.06 -0.12 15.96
CA LEU A 207 -0.44 -0.45 14.63
C LEU A 207 -1.43 0.56 14.04
N PHE A 208 -2.12 1.34 14.88
CA PHE A 208 -3.23 2.20 14.44
C PHE A 208 -3.04 3.68 14.74
N ASP A 209 -2.29 4.05 15.78
CA ASP A 209 -1.98 5.46 16.08
C ASP A 209 -0.89 5.97 15.12
N VAL A 210 -1.28 6.24 13.87
CA VAL A 210 -0.44 6.61 12.75
C VAL A 210 -0.79 8.03 12.28
N THR A 211 0.21 8.83 11.93
CA THR A 211 0.01 10.11 11.24
C THR A 211 0.31 9.94 9.75
N VAL A 212 -0.62 10.35 8.88
CA VAL A 212 -0.39 10.44 7.44
C VAL A 212 0.14 11.83 7.13
N ASP A 213 1.43 11.97 6.84
CA ASP A 213 2.00 13.21 6.31
C ASP A 213 2.03 13.18 4.77
N ASP A 214 2.43 14.30 4.15
CA ASP A 214 2.46 14.45 2.69
C ASP A 214 3.41 13.43 2.03
N GLY A 215 4.55 13.10 2.65
CA GLY A 215 5.49 12.11 2.14
C GLY A 215 4.93 10.68 2.19
N HIS A 216 4.30 10.30 3.30
CA HIS A 216 3.58 9.04 3.42
C HIS A 216 2.44 8.95 2.42
N ALA A 217 1.69 10.03 2.23
CA ALA A 217 0.62 10.10 1.23
C ALA A 217 1.16 9.90 -0.19
N GLN A 218 2.22 10.62 -0.58
CA GLN A 218 2.87 10.49 -1.89
C GLN A 218 3.27 9.04 -2.18
N SER A 219 4.07 8.44 -1.31
CA SER A 219 4.56 7.06 -1.51
C SER A 219 3.44 6.02 -1.47
N SER A 220 2.42 6.20 -0.63
CA SER A 220 1.26 5.31 -0.58
C SER A 220 0.42 5.40 -1.84
N ILE A 221 0.20 6.62 -2.36
CA ILE A 221 -0.56 6.87 -3.60
C ILE A 221 0.17 6.25 -4.80
N VAL A 222 1.48 6.51 -4.94
CA VAL A 222 2.27 5.96 -6.05
C VAL A 222 2.19 4.43 -6.06
N ARG A 223 2.45 3.77 -4.93
CA ARG A 223 2.34 2.30 -4.81
C ARG A 223 0.94 1.81 -5.15
N TYR A 224 -0.08 2.46 -4.59
CA TYR A 224 -1.47 2.08 -4.84
C TYR A 224 -1.84 2.11 -6.32
N LEU A 225 -1.40 3.15 -7.04
CA LEU A 225 -1.65 3.33 -8.47
C LEU A 225 -0.81 2.36 -9.32
N LEU A 226 0.49 2.23 -9.04
CA LEU A 226 1.38 1.32 -9.77
C LEU A 226 0.93 -0.14 -9.66
N ASP A 227 0.51 -0.60 -8.46
CA ASP A 227 0.00 -1.96 -8.24
C ASP A 227 -1.26 -2.30 -9.06
N ARG A 228 -1.92 -1.28 -9.61
CA ARG A 228 -3.19 -1.39 -10.34
C ARG A 228 -3.07 -1.09 -11.82
N LEU A 229 -1.97 -0.49 -12.26
CA LEU A 229 -1.68 -0.24 -13.66
C LEU A 229 -1.05 -1.48 -14.31
N PRO A 230 -1.27 -1.70 -15.61
CA PRO A 230 -2.12 -0.93 -16.52
C PRO A 230 -3.63 -1.25 -16.39
N VAL A 231 -4.51 -0.29 -16.70
CA VAL A 231 -5.98 -0.45 -16.61
C VAL A 231 -6.65 -0.15 -17.96
N GLY A 232 -7.42 -1.10 -18.50
CA GLY A 232 -8.07 -0.97 -19.82
C GLY A 232 -9.60 -0.85 -19.82
N ASN A 233 -10.27 -0.92 -18.67
CA ASN A 233 -11.73 -0.82 -18.61
C ASN A 233 -12.12 0.48 -17.90
N LEU A 234 -12.11 1.58 -18.66
CA LEU A 234 -12.27 2.95 -18.16
C LEU A 234 -13.72 3.47 -18.25
N ASP A 235 -14.58 2.78 -19.01
CA ASP A 235 -16.00 3.10 -19.17
C ASP A 235 -16.84 2.68 -17.96
N GLY A 236 -16.62 3.33 -16.82
CA GLY A 236 -17.59 3.58 -15.74
C GLY A 236 -18.25 2.38 -15.03
N GLY A 237 -17.89 2.21 -13.75
CA GLY A 237 -18.84 1.82 -12.67
C GLY A 237 -19.10 0.34 -12.40
N GLY A 238 -18.48 -0.59 -13.14
CA GLY A 238 -18.54 -2.03 -12.82
C GLY A 238 -17.57 -2.42 -11.69
N GLU A 239 -17.84 -3.54 -11.01
CA GLU A 239 -16.99 -4.19 -9.97
C GLU A 239 -15.57 -4.62 -10.47
N GLY A 240 -15.02 -3.97 -11.50
CA GLY A 240 -13.72 -4.31 -12.11
C GLY A 240 -12.85 -3.13 -12.53
N ALA A 241 -13.24 -1.86 -12.31
CA ALA A 241 -12.32 -0.73 -12.44
C ALA A 241 -11.37 -0.73 -11.23
N ALA A 242 -10.06 -0.71 -11.46
CA ALA A 242 -9.08 -0.80 -10.37
C ALA A 242 -9.13 0.41 -9.42
N PHE A 243 -9.52 1.57 -9.96
CA PHE A 243 -9.82 2.83 -9.25
C PHE A 243 -10.62 3.76 -10.16
N ASP A 244 -11.34 4.72 -9.58
CA ASP A 244 -12.17 5.71 -10.29
C ASP A 244 -11.38 7.00 -10.53
N ILE A 245 -11.28 7.44 -11.80
CA ILE A 245 -10.68 8.71 -12.20
C ILE A 245 -11.69 9.66 -12.85
N GLY A 246 -12.97 9.31 -12.82
CA GLY A 246 -14.04 10.08 -13.46
C GLY A 246 -14.05 9.93 -14.99
N PRO A 247 -15.02 10.57 -15.66
CA PRO A 247 -15.05 10.66 -17.11
C PRO A 247 -13.78 11.32 -17.66
N ILE A 248 -13.21 10.76 -18.73
CA ILE A 248 -12.06 11.35 -19.42
C ILE A 248 -12.56 12.19 -20.58
N LEU A 249 -12.31 13.50 -20.53
CA LEU A 249 -12.79 14.48 -21.51
C LEU A 249 -11.63 15.12 -22.28
N GLY A 250 -11.96 15.74 -23.42
CA GLY A 250 -11.03 16.61 -24.14
C GLY A 250 -10.21 15.96 -25.25
N LEU A 251 -10.16 14.62 -25.35
CA LEU A 251 -9.38 13.92 -26.38
C LEU A 251 -9.80 14.31 -27.80
N GLU A 252 -11.10 14.37 -28.09
CA GLU A 252 -11.61 14.80 -29.40
C GLU A 252 -11.13 16.21 -29.78
N SER A 253 -11.14 17.12 -28.80
CA SER A 253 -10.68 18.49 -28.99
C SER A 253 -9.16 18.58 -29.14
N ALA A 254 -8.41 17.69 -28.51
CA ALA A 254 -6.96 17.61 -28.66
C ALA A 254 -6.58 17.13 -30.07
N ILE A 255 -7.21 16.04 -30.53
CA ILE A 255 -6.99 15.49 -31.88
C ILE A 255 -7.42 16.47 -32.96
N SER A 256 -8.59 17.12 -32.81
CA SER A 256 -9.07 18.08 -33.82
C SER A 256 -8.08 19.23 -34.03
N ARG A 257 -7.45 19.74 -32.96
CA ARG A 257 -6.45 20.81 -33.04
C ARG A 257 -5.17 20.39 -33.75
N GLU A 258 -4.75 19.13 -33.60
CA GLU A 258 -3.57 18.58 -34.30
C GLU A 258 -3.84 18.48 -35.81
N THR A 259 -5.07 18.15 -36.20
CA THR A 259 -5.46 18.04 -37.63
C THR A 259 -5.85 19.37 -38.28
N ASP A 260 -6.11 20.42 -37.50
CA ASP A 260 -6.49 21.75 -38.00
C ASP A 260 -5.28 22.47 -38.62
N GLY A 261 -5.05 22.30 -39.93
CA GLY A 261 -4.02 23.05 -40.66
C GLY A 261 -3.21 22.26 -41.68
N ASP A 262 -3.36 20.94 -41.73
CA ASP A 262 -2.65 20.05 -42.67
C ASP A 262 -3.15 20.11 -44.13
N GLY A 263 -4.17 20.94 -44.39
CA GLY A 263 -4.80 21.10 -45.69
C GLY A 263 -5.85 20.04 -46.05
N THR A 264 -6.10 19.07 -45.16
CA THR A 264 -7.18 18.10 -45.27
C THR A 264 -8.39 18.57 -44.45
N SER A 265 -9.60 18.48 -45.02
CA SER A 265 -10.83 18.65 -44.24
C SER A 265 -11.11 17.36 -43.48
N SER A 266 -10.42 17.18 -42.36
CA SER A 266 -10.60 16.06 -41.43
C SER A 266 -11.50 16.46 -40.26
N SER A 267 -12.39 15.57 -39.84
CA SER A 267 -13.27 15.80 -38.68
C SER A 267 -13.31 14.57 -37.77
N VAL A 268 -13.18 14.82 -36.46
CA VAL A 268 -13.23 13.77 -35.43
C VAL A 268 -14.69 13.56 -35.02
N TYR A 269 -15.16 12.31 -35.11
CA TYR A 269 -16.54 11.93 -34.76
C TYR A 269 -16.69 11.35 -33.36
N GLY A 270 -15.60 10.83 -32.81
CA GLY A 270 -15.56 10.21 -31.50
C GLY A 270 -14.12 9.88 -31.14
N ALA A 271 -13.72 10.14 -29.90
CA ALA A 271 -12.44 9.70 -29.38
C ALA A 271 -12.57 9.25 -27.93
N SER A 272 -11.89 8.17 -27.58
CA SER A 272 -11.92 7.59 -26.24
C SER A 272 -10.54 7.09 -25.84
N VAL A 273 -10.18 7.33 -24.58
CA VAL A 273 -9.04 6.67 -23.96
C VAL A 273 -9.43 5.23 -23.66
N THR A 274 -8.66 4.29 -24.17
CA THR A 274 -8.93 2.85 -24.04
C THR A 274 -8.14 2.23 -22.90
N ARG A 275 -6.99 2.80 -22.53
CA ARG A 275 -6.12 2.20 -21.51
C ARG A 275 -5.21 3.22 -20.84
N LEU A 276 -5.08 3.13 -19.51
CA LEU A 276 -3.99 3.75 -18.76
C LEU A 276 -2.83 2.76 -18.67
N VAL A 277 -1.64 3.19 -19.08
CA VAL A 277 -0.47 2.34 -19.23
C VAL A 277 0.49 2.49 -18.05
N ALA A 278 0.82 3.73 -17.68
CA ALA A 278 1.81 4.02 -16.63
C ALA A 278 1.48 5.31 -15.87
N LEU A 279 2.03 5.44 -14.66
CA LEU A 279 1.98 6.68 -13.89
C LEU A 279 3.17 7.56 -14.29
N ALA A 280 2.91 8.71 -14.88
CA ALA A 280 3.93 9.67 -15.31
C ALA A 280 4.23 10.74 -14.26
N GLY A 281 3.36 10.93 -13.28
CA GLY A 281 3.58 11.94 -12.27
C GLY A 281 2.50 12.03 -11.20
N LEU A 282 2.87 12.60 -10.07
CA LEU A 282 1.97 12.93 -8.96
C LEU A 282 2.35 14.32 -8.43
N TYR A 283 1.39 15.24 -8.44
CA TYR A 283 1.60 16.65 -8.13
C TYR A 283 0.53 17.17 -7.15
N ASP A 284 0.83 18.28 -6.46
CA ASP A 284 -0.05 18.93 -5.47
C ASP A 284 -0.61 17.98 -4.40
N VAL A 285 0.23 17.10 -3.85
CA VAL A 285 -0.20 16.21 -2.76
C VAL A 285 -0.41 17.01 -1.49
N SER A 286 -1.61 16.92 -0.91
CA SER A 286 -1.94 17.54 0.37
C SER A 286 -2.84 16.64 1.20
N VAL A 287 -2.61 16.60 2.51
CA VAL A 287 -3.40 15.80 3.45
C VAL A 287 -4.34 16.67 4.28
N GLU A 288 -5.63 16.35 4.22
CA GLU A 288 -6.64 16.84 5.16
C GLU A 288 -6.89 15.80 6.25
N HIS A 289 -6.60 16.18 7.49
CA HIS A 289 -6.84 15.33 8.65
C HIS A 289 -8.32 15.31 9.04
N GLY A 290 -8.92 14.13 9.06
CA GLY A 290 -10.28 13.94 9.54
C GLY A 290 -10.37 14.00 11.06
N VAL A 291 -11.58 14.23 11.56
CA VAL A 291 -11.87 14.11 13.00
C VAL A 291 -12.19 12.64 13.29
N PRO A 292 -11.59 12.00 14.31
CA PRO A 292 -11.89 10.61 14.67
C PRO A 292 -13.39 10.39 14.91
N ASP A 293 -13.93 9.24 14.53
CA ASP A 293 -15.38 8.91 14.62
C ASP A 293 -15.95 9.17 16.04
N ASP A 294 -15.12 9.03 17.09
CA ASP A 294 -15.49 9.26 18.49
C ASP A 294 -15.91 10.73 18.78
N ALA A 295 -15.65 11.68 17.88
CA ALA A 295 -16.05 13.07 18.05
C ALA A 295 -17.46 13.38 17.53
N GLN A 296 -18.05 12.52 16.68
CA GLN A 296 -19.38 12.75 16.11
C GLN A 296 -20.51 12.01 16.84
N ASP A 297 -20.21 10.95 17.59
CA ASP A 297 -21.20 10.07 18.24
C ASP A 297 -21.43 10.33 19.75
N THR A 298 -21.34 11.58 20.21
CA THR A 298 -21.69 11.95 21.60
C THR A 298 -23.20 12.16 21.83
N LEU A 299 -24.04 11.22 21.37
CA LEU A 299 -25.48 11.22 21.65
C LEU A 299 -26.03 9.99 22.38
N GLU A 300 -25.20 8.99 22.71
CA GLU A 300 -25.55 8.01 23.74
C GLU A 300 -24.72 8.28 25.01
N PRO A 301 -25.35 8.39 26.20
CA PRO A 301 -24.62 8.62 27.43
C PRO A 301 -23.84 7.36 27.78
N GLU A 302 -22.53 7.37 27.48
CA GLU A 302 -21.61 6.40 28.07
C GLU A 302 -21.70 6.49 29.60
N GLU A 303 -21.96 5.35 30.24
CA GLU A 303 -21.86 5.24 31.69
C GLU A 303 -20.41 5.48 32.12
N SER A 304 -20.13 6.73 32.51
CA SER A 304 -18.89 7.25 33.12
C SER A 304 -17.83 7.77 32.13
N PRO A 305 -17.71 9.09 31.94
CA PRO A 305 -16.62 9.68 31.19
C PRO A 305 -15.33 9.60 32.02
N GLY A 306 -14.31 8.92 31.51
CA GLY A 306 -12.95 9.08 32.04
C GLY A 306 -12.00 7.88 32.01
N HIS A 307 -12.41 6.69 31.58
CA HIS A 307 -11.49 5.52 31.48
C HIS A 307 -11.75 4.72 30.21
N THR A 308 -11.19 5.16 29.08
CA THR A 308 -10.92 4.27 27.94
C THR A 308 -10.10 3.11 28.49
N ARG A 309 -10.59 1.87 28.39
CA ARG A 309 -9.83 0.74 28.92
C ARG A 309 -8.53 0.61 28.11
N PRO A 310 -7.39 0.24 28.72
CA PRO A 310 -6.11 0.12 28.01
C PRO A 310 -6.11 -0.84 26.81
N ASP A 311 -7.17 -1.63 26.66
CA ASP A 311 -7.40 -2.61 25.61
C ASP A 311 -8.51 -2.23 24.61
N GLU A 312 -9.01 -1.00 24.64
CA GLU A 312 -9.92 -0.48 23.62
C GLU A 312 -9.13 0.00 22.40
N LEU A 313 -9.52 -0.53 21.23
CA LEU A 313 -8.93 -0.17 19.94
C LEU A 313 -9.12 1.32 19.62
N GLY A 314 -10.17 1.95 20.14
CA GLY A 314 -10.59 3.31 19.75
C GLY A 314 -11.24 3.35 18.36
N SER A 315 -11.71 4.54 17.97
CA SER A 315 -12.12 4.82 16.58
C SER A 315 -10.98 4.62 15.58
N ALA A 316 -11.36 4.33 14.34
CA ALA A 316 -10.44 4.40 13.22
C ALA A 316 -10.09 5.86 12.93
N GLN A 317 -8.83 6.12 12.59
CA GLN A 317 -8.42 7.44 12.13
C GLN A 317 -8.68 7.51 10.62
N HIS A 318 -9.33 8.58 10.18
CA HIS A 318 -9.61 8.82 8.77
C HIS A 318 -8.91 10.09 8.32
N ASP A 319 -8.11 10.00 7.27
CA ASP A 319 -7.45 11.13 6.61
C ASP A 319 -7.82 11.10 5.12
N VAL A 320 -7.78 12.25 4.44
CA VAL A 320 -7.99 12.33 2.99
C VAL A 320 -6.81 13.03 2.37
N ALA A 321 -6.12 12.39 1.44
CA ALA A 321 -5.11 13.04 0.63
C ALA A 321 -5.69 13.41 -0.74
N TYR A 322 -5.41 14.62 -1.21
CA TYR A 322 -5.73 15.06 -2.56
C TYR A 322 -4.46 15.09 -3.39
N ALA A 323 -4.55 14.69 -4.65
CA ALA A 323 -3.43 14.76 -5.58
C ALA A 323 -3.89 14.90 -7.02
N THR A 324 -3.04 15.51 -7.85
CA THR A 324 -3.16 15.46 -9.31
C THR A 324 -2.26 14.34 -9.83
N ALA A 325 -2.85 13.32 -10.44
CA ALA A 325 -2.12 12.23 -11.07
C ALA A 325 -2.06 12.43 -12.59
N PHE A 326 -0.90 12.14 -13.17
CA PHE A 326 -0.66 12.14 -14.60
C PHE A 326 -0.41 10.71 -15.07
N PHE A 327 -1.22 10.23 -16.02
CA PHE A 327 -1.12 8.87 -16.57
C PHE A 327 -0.76 8.91 -18.05
N LEU A 328 0.13 8.02 -18.45
CA LEU A 328 0.33 7.70 -19.86
C LEU A 328 -0.79 6.78 -20.31
N ALA A 329 -1.34 7.02 -21.49
CA ALA A 329 -2.53 6.33 -21.95
C ALA A 329 -2.53 6.06 -23.46
N GLU A 330 -3.27 5.02 -23.83
CA GLU A 330 -3.61 4.67 -25.20
C GLU A 330 -5.07 5.03 -25.46
N GLY A 331 -5.41 5.34 -26.71
CA GLY A 331 -6.78 5.64 -27.11
C GLY A 331 -7.03 5.38 -28.58
N GLU A 332 -8.30 5.55 -28.95
CA GLU A 332 -8.77 5.39 -30.32
C GLU A 332 -9.65 6.58 -30.69
N ALA A 333 -9.56 7.01 -31.94
CA ALA A 333 -10.45 8.02 -32.50
C ALA A 333 -10.98 7.60 -33.87
N THR A 334 -12.25 7.94 -34.12
CA THR A 334 -12.87 7.79 -35.43
C THR A 334 -12.76 9.11 -36.17
N ILE A 335 -11.99 9.12 -37.26
CA ILE A 335 -11.73 10.31 -38.07
C ILE A 335 -12.38 10.12 -39.44
N GLN A 336 -13.08 11.15 -39.90
CA GLN A 336 -13.56 11.24 -41.28
C GLN A 336 -12.69 12.21 -42.06
N THR A 337 -12.14 11.74 -43.18
CA THR A 337 -11.35 12.56 -44.10
C THR A 337 -12.14 12.82 -45.37
N LEU A 338 -12.31 14.10 -45.72
CA LEU A 338 -12.91 14.52 -46.99
C LEU A 338 -11.81 14.77 -48.02
N LEU A 339 -11.66 13.84 -48.97
CA LEU A 339 -10.80 14.01 -50.14
C LEU A 339 -11.53 14.85 -51.20
N HIS A 340 -10.83 15.78 -51.87
CA HIS A 340 -11.42 16.59 -52.94
C HIS A 340 -12.05 15.66 -54.02
N ASP A 341 -13.34 15.86 -54.30
CA ASP A 341 -14.19 15.09 -55.24
C ASP A 341 -14.44 13.60 -54.90
N GLY A 342 -14.16 13.14 -53.67
CA GLY A 342 -14.36 11.75 -53.23
C GLY A 342 -15.50 11.54 -52.22
N ASP A 343 -15.91 10.28 -52.05
CA ASP A 343 -16.75 9.87 -50.90
C ASP A 343 -15.93 10.00 -49.59
N PRO A 344 -16.55 10.39 -48.47
CA PRO A 344 -15.85 10.49 -47.19
C PRO A 344 -15.33 9.14 -46.73
N GLU A 345 -14.04 9.09 -46.37
CA GLU A 345 -13.43 7.91 -45.77
C GLU A 345 -13.49 8.01 -44.25
N VAL A 346 -13.94 6.94 -43.59
CA VAL A 346 -13.98 6.85 -42.13
C VAL A 346 -12.96 5.82 -41.70
N SER A 347 -12.02 6.23 -40.84
CA SER A 347 -10.98 5.38 -40.29
C SER A 347 -10.96 5.45 -38.77
N ALA A 348 -10.56 4.36 -38.13
CA ALA A 348 -10.24 4.32 -36.71
C ALA A 348 -8.73 4.41 -36.58
N ILE A 349 -8.25 5.42 -35.87
CA ILE A 349 -6.84 5.70 -35.64
C ILE A 349 -6.53 5.43 -34.17
N HIS A 350 -5.44 4.71 -33.93
CA HIS A 350 -4.92 4.45 -32.60
C HIS A 350 -3.92 5.54 -32.22
N TYR A 351 -3.99 5.98 -30.97
CA TYR A 351 -3.09 6.96 -30.39
C TYR A 351 -2.39 6.34 -29.18
N ASP A 352 -1.05 6.37 -29.20
CA ASP A 352 -0.16 5.85 -28.16
C ASP A 352 0.65 6.96 -27.47
N ASN A 353 0.19 8.21 -27.60
CA ASN A 353 0.81 9.42 -27.08
C ASN A 353 -0.17 10.24 -26.23
N ILE A 354 -1.09 9.61 -25.49
CA ILE A 354 -2.07 10.34 -24.67
C ILE A 354 -1.53 10.56 -23.25
N LEU A 355 -1.71 11.76 -22.73
CA LEU A 355 -1.51 12.11 -21.33
C LEU A 355 -2.88 12.39 -20.68
N VAL A 356 -3.18 11.68 -19.60
CA VAL A 356 -4.42 11.88 -18.82
C VAL A 356 -4.07 12.53 -17.49
N ARG A 357 -4.65 13.70 -17.23
CA ARG A 357 -4.56 14.41 -15.94
C ARG A 357 -5.85 14.19 -15.15
N ALA A 358 -5.74 13.63 -13.95
CA ALA A 358 -6.87 13.37 -13.07
C ALA A 358 -6.65 13.99 -11.67
N GLN A 359 -7.68 14.61 -11.11
CA GLN A 359 -7.69 15.09 -9.73
C GLN A 359 -8.38 14.04 -8.86
N LEU A 360 -7.65 13.48 -7.90
CA LEU A 360 -8.08 12.32 -7.13
C LEU A 360 -8.03 12.63 -5.63
N SER A 361 -8.98 12.06 -4.89
CA SER A 361 -8.90 11.94 -3.44
C SER A 361 -8.67 10.49 -3.02
N PHE A 362 -7.84 10.32 -2.01
CA PHE A 362 -7.44 9.04 -1.45
C PHE A 362 -7.84 9.02 0.02
N ARG A 363 -8.80 8.16 0.38
CA ARG A 363 -9.22 8.00 1.77
C ARG A 363 -8.27 7.05 2.46
N PHE A 364 -7.66 7.51 3.54
CA PHE A 364 -6.83 6.72 4.42
C PHE A 364 -7.64 6.30 5.64
N THR A 365 -7.62 5.02 5.98
CA THR A 365 -8.12 4.51 7.26
C THR A 365 -6.96 3.88 8.01
N ASP A 366 -6.66 4.40 9.20
CA ASP A 366 -5.46 4.08 9.98
C ASP A 366 -4.20 4.10 9.09
N GLY A 367 -4.05 5.11 8.22
CA GLY A 367 -2.88 5.27 7.36
C GLY A 367 -2.74 4.31 6.18
N ALA A 368 -3.75 3.53 5.83
CA ALA A 368 -3.80 2.75 4.58
C ALA A 368 -4.91 3.27 3.64
N ILE A 369 -4.66 3.30 2.33
CA ILE A 369 -5.66 3.73 1.33
C ILE A 369 -6.79 2.70 1.25
N THR A 370 -8.01 3.11 1.57
CA THR A 370 -9.22 2.26 1.54
C THR A 370 -10.17 2.61 0.41
N ALA A 371 -10.10 3.81 -0.13
CA ALA A 371 -10.90 4.22 -1.28
C ALA A 371 -10.18 5.31 -2.09
N VAL A 372 -10.49 5.35 -3.38
CA VAL A 372 -10.07 6.40 -4.32
C VAL A 372 -11.30 6.92 -5.03
N ALA A 373 -11.40 8.23 -5.19
CA ALA A 373 -12.47 8.88 -5.91
C ALA A 373 -11.92 10.00 -6.79
N ALA A 374 -12.62 10.29 -7.89
CA ALA A 374 -12.36 11.46 -8.70
C ALA A 374 -13.00 12.70 -8.09
N GLU A 375 -12.25 13.79 -8.02
CA GLU A 375 -12.73 15.08 -7.56
C GLU A 375 -13.25 15.96 -8.70
N ALA A 376 -12.85 15.64 -9.93
CA ALA A 376 -13.29 16.29 -11.16
C ALA A 376 -13.20 15.30 -12.33
N ASP A 377 -13.78 15.69 -13.48
CA ASP A 377 -13.55 14.98 -14.74
C ASP A 377 -12.05 15.02 -15.08
N ALA A 378 -11.52 13.89 -15.55
CA ALA A 378 -10.15 13.81 -16.03
C ALA A 378 -10.03 14.45 -17.42
N THR A 379 -8.86 14.99 -17.72
CA THR A 379 -8.57 15.62 -19.02
C THR A 379 -7.54 14.82 -19.78
N ALA A 380 -7.86 14.45 -21.02
CA ALA A 380 -6.93 13.86 -21.96
C ALA A 380 -6.32 14.94 -22.88
N LEU A 381 -5.01 14.85 -23.06
CA LEU A 381 -4.18 15.67 -23.94
C LEU A 381 -3.33 14.74 -24.80
N LEU A 382 -2.90 15.22 -25.97
CA LEU A 382 -1.84 14.56 -26.73
C LEU A 382 -0.50 15.07 -26.20
N ALA A 383 0.38 14.15 -25.82
CA ALA A 383 1.75 14.46 -25.46
C ALA A 383 2.49 14.93 -26.72
N GLN A 384 3.11 16.11 -26.61
CA GLN A 384 3.87 16.70 -27.71
C GLN A 384 5.10 15.85 -28.03
N GLY A 385 5.24 15.47 -29.30
CA GLY A 385 6.45 14.87 -29.84
C GLY A 385 7.37 15.89 -30.52
N ALA A 386 6.92 17.13 -30.67
CA ALA A 386 7.63 18.17 -31.37
C ALA A 386 7.30 19.57 -30.81
N TYR A 387 8.23 20.51 -31.03
CA TYR A 387 8.20 21.85 -30.45
C TYR A 387 8.68 22.89 -31.47
N ASP A 388 8.26 24.14 -31.28
CA ASP A 388 8.63 25.25 -32.16
C ASP A 388 10.12 25.62 -32.03
N ASP A 389 10.67 25.53 -30.82
CA ASP A 389 12.10 25.69 -30.54
C ASP A 389 12.64 24.65 -29.53
N ASP A 390 13.97 24.54 -29.45
CA ASP A 390 14.65 23.54 -28.62
C ASP A 390 14.56 23.82 -27.12
N ASP A 391 14.41 25.09 -26.72
CA ASP A 391 14.26 25.51 -25.33
C ASP A 391 12.84 25.22 -24.81
N ASP A 392 11.81 25.30 -25.66
CA ASP A 392 10.44 24.86 -25.35
C ASP A 392 10.39 23.35 -25.09
N ALA A 393 11.06 22.55 -25.93
CA ALA A 393 11.18 21.09 -25.73
C ALA A 393 11.84 20.76 -24.38
N LEU A 394 12.89 21.49 -24.03
CA LEU A 394 13.61 21.31 -22.79
C LEU A 394 12.79 21.76 -21.57
N SER A 395 12.04 22.84 -21.71
CA SER A 395 11.12 23.36 -20.69
C SER A 395 9.99 22.37 -20.40
N ALA A 396 9.46 21.72 -21.43
CA ALA A 396 8.44 20.67 -21.26
C ALA A 396 8.99 19.44 -20.52
N LEU A 397 10.23 19.03 -20.82
CA LEU A 397 10.90 17.95 -20.07
C LEU A 397 11.13 18.33 -18.60
N ALA A 398 11.60 19.55 -18.34
CA ALA A 398 11.76 20.10 -17.00
C ALA A 398 10.44 20.01 -16.21
N GLU A 399 9.35 20.51 -16.78
CA GLU A 399 8.01 20.49 -16.16
C GLU A 399 7.56 19.05 -15.87
N ALA A 400 7.73 18.13 -16.82
CA ALA A 400 7.38 16.73 -16.65
C ALA A 400 8.16 16.07 -15.49
N LEU A 401 9.46 16.37 -15.34
CA LEU A 401 10.28 15.85 -14.24
C LEU A 401 9.88 16.40 -12.88
N THR A 402 9.33 17.62 -12.79
CA THR A 402 8.80 18.15 -11.51
C THR A 402 7.63 17.35 -10.95
N CYS A 403 6.99 16.52 -11.79
CA CYS A 403 5.91 15.64 -11.37
C CYS A 403 6.40 14.31 -10.77
N VAL A 404 7.71 14.04 -10.73
CA VAL A 404 8.28 12.87 -10.05
C VAL A 404 8.32 13.12 -8.54
N PRO A 405 7.62 12.33 -7.71
CA PRO A 405 7.55 12.59 -6.27
C PRO A 405 8.92 12.55 -5.61
N GLY A 406 9.25 13.59 -4.86
CA GLY A 406 10.51 13.72 -4.14
C GLY A 406 11.72 14.10 -5.00
N LEU A 407 11.60 14.19 -6.33
CA LEU A 407 12.71 14.61 -7.19
C LEU A 407 12.92 16.12 -7.07
N ASP A 408 14.04 16.52 -6.46
CA ASP A 408 14.46 17.92 -6.32
C ASP A 408 15.64 18.19 -7.27
N LEU A 409 15.35 18.11 -8.57
CA LEU A 409 16.33 18.37 -9.63
C LEU A 409 16.27 19.85 -10.00
N ASP A 410 17.44 20.51 -10.00
CA ASP A 410 17.55 21.82 -10.63
C ASP A 410 17.29 21.64 -12.12
N THR A 411 16.09 22.02 -12.56
CA THR A 411 15.65 21.87 -13.95
C THR A 411 16.22 22.95 -14.87
N ASP A 412 17.10 23.82 -14.35
CA ASP A 412 17.95 24.68 -15.17
C ASP A 412 19.10 23.84 -15.77
N PHE A 413 18.83 23.24 -16.94
CA PHE A 413 19.78 22.45 -17.73
C PHE A 413 20.91 23.28 -18.37
N SER A 414 21.29 24.42 -17.77
CA SER A 414 22.46 25.20 -18.18
C SER A 414 23.79 24.55 -17.80
N SER A 415 23.78 23.62 -16.82
CA SER A 415 24.92 22.75 -16.51
C SER A 415 24.91 21.49 -17.37
N SER A 416 26.08 21.02 -17.78
CA SER A 416 26.24 19.76 -18.53
C SER A 416 25.99 18.53 -17.68
N ASP A 417 26.26 18.61 -16.37
CA ASP A 417 26.04 17.53 -15.42
C ASP A 417 25.16 18.04 -14.28
N LEU A 418 24.04 17.36 -14.04
CA LEU A 418 23.12 17.60 -12.94
C LEU A 418 22.86 16.30 -12.20
N SER A 419 22.67 16.37 -10.89
CA SER A 419 22.27 15.20 -10.12
C SER A 419 21.41 15.60 -8.94
N ALA A 420 20.34 14.85 -8.70
CA ALA A 420 19.44 15.05 -7.59
C ALA A 420 19.08 13.75 -6.91
N LYS A 421 18.98 13.79 -5.58
CA LYS A 421 18.39 12.70 -4.82
C LYS A 421 16.88 12.77 -4.94
N ILE A 422 16.24 11.62 -4.95
CA ILE A 422 14.80 11.52 -4.79
C ILE A 422 14.53 11.41 -3.30
N ARG A 423 13.97 12.47 -2.71
CA ARG A 423 13.71 12.55 -1.27
C ARG A 423 12.83 11.38 -0.82
N GLY A 424 13.21 10.76 0.29
CA GLY A 424 12.52 9.60 0.83
C GLY A 424 13.04 8.26 0.30
N VAL A 425 13.65 8.17 -0.88
CA VAL A 425 14.16 6.88 -1.38
C VAL A 425 15.67 6.88 -1.49
N GLN A 426 16.25 5.69 -1.44
CA GLN A 426 17.69 5.48 -1.64
C GLN A 426 18.04 5.49 -3.14
N ALA A 427 17.56 6.51 -3.85
CA ALA A 427 17.74 6.69 -5.28
C ALA A 427 18.22 8.11 -5.61
N GLN A 428 18.99 8.23 -6.67
CA GLN A 428 19.35 9.52 -7.26
C GLN A 428 19.24 9.44 -8.78
N VAL A 429 18.87 10.57 -9.37
CA VAL A 429 18.84 10.77 -10.81
C VAL A 429 20.03 11.64 -11.17
N SER A 430 20.80 11.23 -12.18
CA SER A 430 21.82 12.08 -12.81
C SER A 430 21.43 12.34 -14.25
N VAL A 431 21.68 13.56 -14.71
CA VAL A 431 21.40 14.00 -16.06
C VAL A 431 22.70 14.54 -16.68
N GLU A 432 23.08 13.99 -17.82
CA GLU A 432 24.16 14.51 -18.67
C GLU A 432 23.55 15.10 -19.94
N MET A 433 23.83 16.37 -20.23
CA MET A 433 23.34 17.06 -21.42
C MET A 433 24.46 17.39 -22.40
N LYS A 434 24.24 17.08 -23.68
CA LYS A 434 25.08 17.46 -24.80
C LYS A 434 24.27 18.33 -25.74
N ARG A 435 24.77 19.54 -26.03
CA ARG A 435 24.21 20.45 -27.05
C ARG A 435 25.15 20.50 -28.25
N ASP A 436 24.60 20.42 -29.46
CA ASP A 436 25.32 20.64 -30.72
C ASP A 436 24.46 21.50 -31.66
N GLY A 437 24.70 22.81 -31.67
CA GLY A 437 23.80 23.75 -32.34
C GLY A 437 22.46 23.86 -31.59
N GLY A 438 21.35 23.82 -32.33
CA GLY A 438 19.99 23.75 -31.78
C GLY A 438 19.55 22.33 -31.40
N ASP A 439 20.37 21.32 -31.65
CA ASP A 439 20.09 19.94 -31.27
C ASP A 439 20.64 19.66 -29.87
N TRP A 440 19.95 18.81 -29.12
CA TRP A 440 20.43 18.34 -27.84
C TRP A 440 20.14 16.87 -27.57
N THR A 441 21.00 16.25 -26.78
CA THR A 441 20.84 14.89 -26.28
C THR A 441 21.04 14.89 -24.78
N LEU A 442 20.17 14.19 -24.08
CA LEU A 442 20.12 14.17 -22.63
C LEU A 442 20.06 12.70 -22.16
N SER A 443 21.07 12.30 -21.41
CA SER A 443 21.16 10.98 -20.77
C SER A 443 20.69 11.10 -19.32
N VAL A 444 19.55 10.49 -18.97
CA VAL A 444 19.08 10.38 -17.59
C VAL A 444 19.43 8.99 -17.07
N ALA A 445 20.22 8.93 -16.01
CA ALA A 445 20.57 7.68 -15.34
C ALA A 445 19.98 7.64 -13.93
N LEU A 446 19.36 6.51 -13.58
CA LEU A 446 18.84 6.24 -12.24
C LEU A 446 19.83 5.34 -11.49
N TRP A 447 20.21 5.79 -10.30
CA TRP A 447 21.15 5.08 -9.44
C TRP A 447 20.51 4.77 -8.09
N HIS A 448 20.76 3.58 -7.57
CA HIS A 448 20.37 3.19 -6.22
C HIS A 448 21.58 3.07 -5.30
N SER A 449 21.43 3.50 -4.05
CA SER A 449 22.49 3.28 -3.06
C SER A 449 22.34 1.90 -2.45
N ASN A 450 23.44 1.15 -2.39
CA ASN A 450 23.42 -0.15 -1.74
C ASN A 450 23.29 0.00 -0.21
N SER A 451 22.74 -1.03 0.44
CA SER A 451 22.54 -1.07 1.90
C SER A 451 23.84 -0.98 2.73
N SER A 452 25.01 -1.04 2.07
CA SER A 452 26.33 -0.79 2.66
C SER A 452 26.79 0.68 2.60
N GLY A 453 26.00 1.57 1.99
CA GLY A 453 26.13 3.03 2.08
C GLY A 453 27.35 3.63 1.35
N GLY A 454 27.94 2.92 0.40
CA GLY A 454 29.21 3.32 -0.23
C GLY A 454 29.19 3.41 -1.75
N ASP A 455 28.57 2.44 -2.44
CA ASP A 455 28.57 2.38 -3.90
C ASP A 455 27.14 2.55 -4.44
N LEU A 456 27.05 3.25 -5.57
CA LEU A 456 25.82 3.45 -6.33
C LEU A 456 25.79 2.43 -7.46
N ASP A 457 24.70 1.67 -7.52
CA ASP A 457 24.45 0.73 -8.60
C ASP A 457 23.54 1.40 -9.63
N LEU A 458 23.92 1.34 -10.91
CA LEU A 458 23.11 1.84 -12.02
C LEU A 458 21.92 0.90 -12.22
N ASP A 459 20.71 1.45 -12.11
CA ASP A 459 19.48 0.70 -12.36
C ASP A 459 19.12 0.71 -13.84
N GLY A 460 19.27 1.88 -14.48
CA GLY A 460 19.09 2.03 -15.91
C GLY A 460 19.37 3.44 -16.40
N GLU A 461 19.24 3.62 -17.72
CA GLU A 461 19.44 4.89 -18.41
C GLU A 461 18.34 5.09 -19.46
N VAL A 462 17.90 6.33 -19.62
CA VAL A 462 17.03 6.78 -20.71
C VAL A 462 17.68 7.94 -21.45
N GLU A 463 17.69 7.86 -22.78
CA GLU A 463 18.23 8.89 -23.66
C GLU A 463 17.08 9.68 -24.28
N VAL A 464 17.15 11.00 -24.20
CA VAL A 464 16.20 11.93 -24.80
C VAL A 464 16.95 12.74 -25.85
N MET A 465 16.46 12.72 -27.08
CA MET A 465 17.05 13.45 -28.20
C MET A 465 16.07 14.48 -28.71
N CYS A 466 16.52 15.72 -28.85
CA CYS A 466 15.84 16.78 -29.57
C CYS A 466 16.66 17.13 -30.81
N SER A 467 16.05 16.98 -31.99
CA SER A 467 16.71 17.25 -33.26
C SER A 467 15.86 18.17 -34.13
N TYR A 468 16.53 19.14 -34.74
CA TYR A 468 15.96 20.02 -35.73
C TYR A 468 15.52 19.25 -36.98
N ASP A 469 14.24 19.41 -37.37
CA ASP A 469 13.70 18.89 -38.61
C ASP A 469 13.90 19.90 -39.75
N PRO A 470 14.80 19.63 -40.72
CA PRO A 470 15.00 20.53 -41.85
C PRO A 470 13.79 20.63 -42.79
N ASP A 471 12.87 19.66 -42.75
CA ASP A 471 11.66 19.64 -43.57
C ASP A 471 10.55 20.54 -43.00
N SER A 472 10.76 21.14 -41.82
CA SER A 472 9.84 22.12 -41.20
C SER A 472 9.72 23.45 -41.97
N TRP A 473 10.58 23.74 -42.96
CA TRP A 473 10.54 25.00 -43.72
C TRP A 473 9.44 25.07 -44.76
N TRP A 474 8.59 26.10 -44.67
CA TRP A 474 7.60 26.41 -45.70
C TRP A 474 8.16 27.44 -46.68
N GLY A 475 8.15 27.14 -47.99
CA GLY A 475 8.70 28.02 -49.03
C GLY A 475 10.21 27.90 -49.27
N GLY A 476 10.87 26.94 -48.60
CA GLY A 476 12.30 26.63 -48.74
C GLY A 476 13.21 27.44 -47.81
N SER A 477 14.35 26.87 -47.40
CA SER A 477 15.22 27.37 -46.32
C SER A 477 15.91 28.74 -46.53
N ARG A 478 15.76 29.36 -47.72
CA ARG A 478 16.37 30.66 -48.04
C ARG A 478 15.40 31.83 -48.03
N ASP A 479 14.17 31.62 -48.49
CA ASP A 479 13.15 32.66 -48.69
C ASP A 479 11.82 32.33 -47.99
N GLY A 480 11.78 31.21 -47.26
CA GLY A 480 10.62 30.71 -46.53
C GLY A 480 10.53 31.20 -45.09
N PHE A 481 9.66 30.56 -44.32
CA PHE A 481 9.60 30.68 -42.86
C PHE A 481 9.57 29.28 -42.25
N GLN A 482 10.07 29.17 -41.02
CA GLN A 482 10.00 27.95 -40.24
C GLN A 482 8.53 27.70 -39.86
N GLY A 483 8.03 26.52 -40.22
CA GLY A 483 6.73 26.04 -39.75
C GLY A 483 6.78 25.67 -38.26
N PRO A 484 5.62 25.42 -37.65
CA PRO A 484 5.55 24.91 -36.27
C PRO A 484 6.23 23.53 -36.16
N ASP A 485 6.50 23.10 -34.93
CA ASP A 485 6.98 21.74 -34.61
C ASP A 485 8.33 21.36 -35.23
N ALA A 486 9.23 22.35 -35.36
CA ALA A 486 10.51 22.19 -36.04
C ALA A 486 11.56 21.38 -35.26
N TYR A 487 11.33 21.09 -33.99
CA TYR A 487 12.23 20.33 -33.14
C TYR A 487 11.55 19.06 -32.64
N GLN A 488 12.00 17.92 -33.14
CA GLN A 488 11.42 16.61 -32.86
C GLN A 488 12.09 15.99 -31.64
N VAL A 489 11.30 15.49 -30.69
CA VAL A 489 11.77 14.82 -29.48
C VAL A 489 11.54 13.31 -29.58
N SER A 490 12.59 12.54 -29.35
CA SER A 490 12.56 11.08 -29.26
C SER A 490 13.13 10.62 -27.93
N VAL A 491 12.50 9.60 -27.34
CA VAL A 491 12.94 9.01 -26.05
C VAL A 491 13.26 7.54 -26.25
N TYR A 492 14.42 7.10 -25.77
CA TYR A 492 14.94 5.75 -25.94
C TYR A 492 15.36 5.16 -24.59
N ALA A 493 14.72 4.06 -24.20
CA ALA A 493 15.15 3.21 -23.09
C ALA A 493 14.62 1.79 -23.27
N THR A 494 15.16 0.86 -22.48
CA THR A 494 14.54 -0.45 -22.28
C THR A 494 13.23 -0.30 -21.50
N ASP A 495 12.17 -0.96 -21.98
CA ASP A 495 10.87 -1.04 -21.31
C ASP A 495 10.13 0.29 -21.15
N LEU A 496 10.18 1.17 -22.17
CA LEU A 496 9.31 2.35 -22.21
C LEU A 496 7.83 1.92 -22.39
N PRO A 497 6.89 2.60 -21.71
CA PRO A 497 5.46 2.28 -21.76
C PRO A 497 4.76 2.69 -23.07
N GLY A 498 5.46 3.28 -24.04
CA GLY A 498 4.88 3.77 -25.29
C GLY A 498 5.62 5.00 -25.81
N ASN A 499 5.03 5.68 -26.79
CA ASN A 499 5.59 6.90 -27.37
C ASN A 499 4.89 8.15 -26.82
N HIS A 500 5.19 8.53 -25.58
CA HIS A 500 4.55 9.67 -24.91
C HIS A 500 5.46 10.91 -24.84
N GLY A 501 6.41 11.03 -25.76
CA GLY A 501 7.40 12.11 -25.76
C GLY A 501 8.13 12.23 -24.42
N VAL A 502 8.36 13.46 -23.97
CA VAL A 502 9.09 13.77 -22.72
C VAL A 502 8.45 13.14 -21.46
N TRP A 503 7.14 12.89 -21.46
CA TRP A 503 6.44 12.28 -20.32
C TRP A 503 6.77 10.80 -20.10
N SER A 504 7.43 10.16 -21.07
CA SER A 504 7.95 8.80 -20.92
C SER A 504 9.09 8.74 -19.89
N VAL A 505 9.83 9.84 -19.71
CA VAL A 505 10.96 9.93 -18.78
C VAL A 505 10.54 9.85 -17.31
N PRO A 506 9.63 10.71 -16.80
CA PRO A 506 9.21 10.61 -15.40
C PRO A 506 8.46 9.31 -15.11
N ALA A 507 7.69 8.77 -16.07
CA ALA A 507 7.08 7.44 -15.92
C ALA A 507 8.14 6.34 -15.75
N TRP A 508 9.19 6.37 -16.57
CA TRP A 508 10.32 5.44 -16.48
C TRP A 508 11.05 5.52 -15.14
N VAL A 509 11.24 6.74 -14.60
CA VAL A 509 11.84 6.96 -13.27
C VAL A 509 10.93 6.41 -12.16
N ILE A 510 9.64 6.73 -12.18
CA ILE A 510 8.67 6.32 -11.14
C ILE A 510 8.55 4.80 -11.06
N ASP A 511 8.50 4.10 -12.21
CA ASP A 511 8.34 2.65 -12.28
C ASP A 511 9.53 1.87 -11.67
N ARG A 512 10.72 2.46 -11.67
CA ARG A 512 11.97 1.80 -11.21
C ARG A 512 12.32 2.06 -9.75
N ILE A 513 11.64 3.00 -9.11
CA ILE A 513 11.89 3.30 -7.70
C ILE A 513 11.19 2.26 -6.82
N ASP A 514 11.94 1.68 -5.87
CA ASP A 514 11.34 0.90 -4.79
C ASP A 514 10.67 1.82 -3.76
N TRP A 515 9.42 2.20 -4.03
CA TRP A 515 8.60 3.03 -3.16
C TRP A 515 8.28 2.40 -1.81
N SER A 516 8.54 1.10 -1.61
CA SER A 516 8.45 0.48 -0.28
C SER A 516 9.55 0.95 0.68
N THR A 517 10.61 1.54 0.14
CA THR A 517 11.72 2.12 0.91
C THR A 517 11.53 3.59 1.28
N PHE A 518 10.41 4.23 0.92
CA PHE A 518 10.20 5.67 1.03
C PHE A 518 10.13 6.23 2.48
N ASP A 519 11.00 7.20 2.80
CA ASP A 519 11.15 7.93 4.05
C ASP A 519 10.38 9.24 4.07
N SER A 520 9.29 9.27 4.84
CA SER A 520 8.56 10.49 5.10
C SER A 520 9.39 11.51 5.89
N ASP A 521 10.33 11.06 6.73
CA ASP A 521 11.14 11.95 7.58
C ASP A 521 12.15 12.80 6.78
N GLU A 522 12.50 12.40 5.54
CA GLU A 522 13.38 13.17 4.64
C GLU A 522 12.64 14.18 3.74
N THR A 523 11.30 14.22 3.83
CA THR A 523 10.45 15.13 3.05
C THR A 523 9.94 16.35 3.83
N ALA A 524 10.12 16.37 5.15
CA ALA A 524 9.64 17.41 6.07
C ALA A 524 10.51 18.68 6.12
#